data_AF-A0A357WY10-F1
#
_entry.id   AF-A0A357WY10-F1
#
_cell.length_a   1.000
_cell.length_b   1.000
_cell.length_c   1.000
_cell.angle_alpha   90.00
_cell.angle_beta   90.00
_cell.angle_gamma   90.00
#
_symmetry.space_group_name_H-M   'P 1'
#
loop_
_entity.id
_entity.type
_entity.pdbx_description
1 polymer ?
#
loop_
_entity_poly.entity_id
_entity_poly.type
_entity_poly.pdbx_seq_one_letter_code
_entity_poly.pdbx_strand_id
1 'polypeptide(L)'
;MPSSVIANSGLIFAGKISRPDDVMTIIRKIGREERYDDRDILKWFPRSPIGWFVCRSSRNFDFKESEPVLVKVDSLNVETPNNYELETRMLQRSAISLL
;
A
#
# COMPACT_ATOMS: atom_id res chain seq x y z
N MET A 1 0.41 -10.22 -8.20
CA MET A 1 -1.01 -9.85 -8.47
C MET A 1 -1.21 -9.87 -9.99
N PRO A 2 -2.31 -10.41 -10.53
CA PRO A 2 -2.51 -10.52 -11.97
C PRO A 2 -2.49 -9.16 -12.67
N SER A 3 -1.81 -9.08 -13.82
CA SER A 3 -1.62 -7.83 -14.58
C SER A 3 -2.94 -7.18 -14.99
N SER A 4 -3.95 -7.99 -15.29
CA SER A 4 -5.30 -7.55 -15.68
C SER A 4 -6.03 -6.81 -14.55
N VAL A 5 -5.84 -7.23 -13.30
CA VAL A 5 -6.48 -6.58 -12.14
C VAL A 5 -5.85 -5.22 -11.89
N ILE A 6 -4.52 -5.14 -11.93
CA ILE A 6 -3.80 -3.87 -11.75
C ILE A 6 -4.12 -2.91 -12.89
N ALA A 7 -4.20 -3.39 -14.13
CA ALA A 7 -4.51 -2.56 -15.29
C ALA A 7 -5.91 -1.92 -15.20
N ASN A 8 -6.89 -2.58 -14.58
CA ASN A 8 -8.28 -2.11 -14.51
C ASN A 8 -8.68 -1.52 -13.16
N SER A 9 -7.77 -1.47 -12.17
CA SER A 9 -8.08 -0.83 -10.89
C SER A 9 -8.24 0.69 -11.06
N GLY A 10 -9.38 1.20 -10.59
CA GLY A 10 -9.68 2.63 -10.55
C GLY A 10 -9.27 3.31 -9.25
N LEU A 11 -8.99 2.54 -8.20
CA LEU A 11 -8.50 3.03 -6.91
C LEU A 11 -7.15 2.38 -6.62
N ILE A 12 -6.21 3.21 -6.18
CA ILE A 12 -4.82 2.78 -5.96
C ILE A 12 -4.35 3.36 -4.64
N PHE A 13 -3.87 2.46 -3.78
CA PHE A 13 -3.26 2.78 -2.50
C PHE A 13 -1.87 2.16 -2.50
N ALA A 14 -0.85 2.98 -2.73
CA ALA A 14 0.53 2.52 -2.85
C ALA A 14 1.35 2.97 -1.64
N GLY A 15 1.76 2.02 -0.80
CA GLY A 15 2.64 2.26 0.34
C GLY A 15 4.10 1.95 0.01
N LYS A 16 4.85 1.53 1.02
CA LYS A 16 6.26 1.13 0.88
C LYS A 16 6.42 -0.10 -0.01
N ILE A 17 7.11 0.05 -1.13
CA ILE A 17 7.36 -1.02 -2.11
C ILE A 17 8.79 -0.90 -2.62
N SER A 18 9.51 -2.04 -2.66
CA SER A 18 10.93 -2.08 -3.04
C SER A 18 11.18 -2.77 -4.38
N ARG A 19 10.22 -3.53 -4.92
CA ARG A 19 10.41 -4.26 -6.18
C ARG A 19 10.33 -3.29 -7.36
N PRO A 20 11.37 -3.18 -8.22
CA PRO A 20 11.40 -2.19 -9.28
C PRO A 20 10.18 -2.25 -10.22
N ASP A 21 9.79 -3.44 -10.67
CA ASP A 21 8.66 -3.61 -11.60
C ASP A 21 7.34 -3.08 -11.03
N ASP A 22 7.12 -3.26 -9.72
CA ASP A 22 5.90 -2.80 -9.05
C ASP A 22 5.91 -1.28 -8.87
N VAL A 23 7.06 -0.71 -8.53
CA VAL A 23 7.26 0.75 -8.41
C VAL A 23 6.95 1.42 -9.75
N MET A 24 7.48 0.90 -10.85
CA MET A 24 7.24 1.42 -12.20
C MET A 24 5.76 1.33 -12.58
N THR A 25 5.13 0.19 -12.28
CA THR A 25 3.69 0.00 -12.53
C THR A 25 2.84 1.03 -11.78
N ILE A 26 3.20 1.34 -10.53
CA ILE A 26 2.51 2.30 -9.68
C ILE A 26 2.70 3.74 -10.14
N ILE A 27 3.92 4.14 -10.51
CA ILE A 27 4.23 5.49 -11.00
C ILE A 27 3.39 5.81 -12.24
N ARG A 28 3.36 4.90 -13.22
CA ARG A 28 2.53 5.04 -14.42
C ARG A 28 1.05 5.13 -14.08
N LYS A 29 0.61 4.36 -13.09
CA LYS A 29 -0.78 4.33 -12.66
C LYS A 29 -1.24 5.58 -11.91
N ILE A 30 -0.31 6.26 -11.27
CA ILE A 30 -0.52 7.56 -10.63
C ILE A 30 -0.50 8.71 -11.67
N GLY A 31 -0.19 8.41 -12.94
CA GLY A 31 -0.14 9.40 -14.01
C GLY A 31 1.12 10.27 -13.97
N ARG A 32 2.19 9.78 -13.34
CA ARG A 32 3.52 10.41 -13.29
C ARG A 32 4.45 9.71 -14.26
N GLU A 33 5.45 10.41 -14.78
CA GLU A 33 6.40 9.86 -15.74
C GLU A 33 7.74 9.53 -15.09
N GLU A 34 8.33 8.40 -15.44
CA GLU A 34 9.64 7.96 -14.91
C GLU A 34 10.83 8.82 -15.40
N ARG A 35 10.57 9.87 -16.20
CA ARG A 35 11.58 10.78 -16.77
C ARG A 35 12.04 11.83 -15.73
N TYR A 36 12.85 12.79 -16.17
CA TYR A 36 13.68 13.65 -15.31
C TYR A 36 12.93 14.36 -14.17
N ASP A 37 11.63 14.64 -14.32
CA ASP A 37 10.87 15.45 -13.36
C ASP A 37 10.38 14.68 -12.12
N ASP A 38 10.08 13.38 -12.21
CA ASP A 38 9.49 12.61 -11.10
C ASP A 38 10.42 11.53 -10.49
N ARG A 39 11.74 11.62 -10.72
CA ARG A 39 12.73 10.66 -10.16
C ARG A 39 12.68 10.54 -8.64
N ASP A 40 12.28 11.60 -7.96
CA ASP A 40 12.20 11.63 -6.51
C ASP A 40 11.06 10.74 -5.99
N ILE A 41 9.96 10.65 -6.74
CA ILE A 41 8.84 9.75 -6.43
C ILE A 41 9.29 8.28 -6.52
N LEU A 42 10.10 7.95 -7.54
CA LEU A 42 10.66 6.62 -7.72
C LEU A 42 11.59 6.21 -6.57
N LYS A 43 12.39 7.15 -6.06
CA LYS A 43 13.25 6.92 -4.88
C LYS A 43 12.47 6.94 -3.57
N TRP A 44 11.29 7.56 -3.55
CA TRP A 44 10.46 7.70 -2.36
C TRP A 44 9.79 6.37 -1.98
N PHE A 45 9.23 5.60 -2.93
CA PHE A 45 8.50 4.36 -2.60
C PHE A 45 9.32 3.33 -1.78
N PRO A 46 10.60 3.06 -2.08
CA PRO A 46 11.42 2.18 -1.25
C PRO A 46 11.74 2.80 0.12
N ARG A 47 11.81 4.13 0.21
CA ARG A 47 12.17 4.88 1.42
C ARG A 47 10.97 5.29 2.26
N SER A 48 9.75 5.08 1.79
CA SER A 48 8.56 5.59 2.46
C SER A 48 8.41 4.97 3.86
N PRO A 49 7.95 5.76 4.84
CA PRO A 49 7.68 5.24 6.17
C PRO A 49 6.42 4.36 6.16
N ILE A 50 6.35 3.42 7.10
CA ILE A 50 5.17 2.57 7.28
C ILE A 50 3.98 3.44 7.64
N GLY A 51 2.81 3.11 7.09
CA GLY A 51 1.56 3.87 7.30
C GLY A 51 1.37 5.04 6.34
N TRP A 52 2.35 5.35 5.48
CA TRP A 52 2.21 6.35 4.43
C TRP A 52 1.83 5.71 3.10
N PHE A 53 0.83 6.27 2.44
CA PHE A 53 0.29 5.78 1.19
C PHE A 53 0.07 6.92 0.20
N VAL A 54 0.42 6.67 -1.06
CA VAL A 54 0.00 7.51 -2.18
C VAL A 54 -1.32 6.96 -2.71
N CYS A 55 -2.34 7.78 -2.63
CA CYS A 55 -3.72 7.44 -2.96
C CYS A 55 -4.13 8.16 -4.24
N ARG A 56 -4.68 7.42 -5.19
CA ARG A 56 -5.23 8.00 -6.42
C ARG A 56 -6.54 7.32 -6.79
N SER A 57 -7.54 8.15 -7.11
CA SER A 57 -8.82 7.71 -7.65
C SER A 57 -8.93 8.11 -9.13
N SER A 58 -9.43 7.20 -9.95
CA SER A 58 -9.72 7.45 -11.36
C SER A 58 -11.17 7.88 -11.60
N ARG A 59 -12.04 7.81 -10.59
CA ARG A 59 -13.49 8.08 -10.70
C ARG A 59 -13.83 9.47 -10.17
N ASN A 60 -13.18 10.48 -10.72
CA ASN A 60 -13.35 11.86 -10.25
C ASN A 60 -13.93 12.74 -11.35
N PHE A 61 -14.77 13.70 -10.96
CA PHE A 61 -15.48 14.58 -11.90
C PHE A 61 -14.59 15.75 -12.34
N ASP A 62 -13.70 16.22 -11.45
CA ASP A 62 -12.76 17.30 -11.71
C ASP A 62 -11.31 16.79 -11.82
N PHE A 63 -10.52 17.40 -12.70
CA PHE A 63 -9.12 17.03 -12.95
C PHE A 63 -8.24 17.28 -11.71
N LYS A 64 -8.58 18.27 -10.89
CA LYS A 64 -7.86 18.58 -9.65
C LYS A 64 -7.94 17.45 -8.62
N GLU A 65 -9.07 16.75 -8.57
CA GLU A 65 -9.26 15.62 -7.67
C GLU A 65 -8.51 14.39 -8.14
N SER A 66 -8.12 14.33 -9.42
CA SER A 66 -7.43 13.17 -10.00
C SER A 66 -5.95 13.09 -9.61
N GLU A 67 -5.41 14.15 -9.00
CA GLU A 67 -4.03 14.19 -8.54
C GLU A 67 -3.79 13.21 -7.38
N PRO A 68 -2.61 12.56 -7.33
CA PRO A 68 -2.25 11.71 -6.22
C PRO A 68 -2.12 12.50 -4.91
N VAL A 69 -2.71 11.97 -3.85
CA VAL A 69 -2.60 12.53 -2.50
C VAL A 69 -1.75 11.62 -1.64
N LEU A 70 -0.81 12.22 -0.90
CA LEU A 70 -0.05 11.53 0.13
C LEU A 70 -0.87 11.52 1.43
N VAL A 71 -1.23 10.33 1.90
CA VAL A 71 -2.06 10.12 3.08
C VAL A 71 -1.30 9.29 4.11
N LYS A 72 -1.42 9.67 5.39
CA LYS A 72 -1.01 8.83 6.51
C LYS A 72 -2.24 8.10 7.03
N VAL A 73 -2.21 6.78 6.97
CA VAL A 73 -3.30 5.93 7.48
C VAL A 73 -3.14 5.81 8.99
N ASP A 74 -4.24 6.07 9.70
CA ASP A 74 -4.28 5.92 11.15
C ASP A 74 -4.21 4.45 11.55
N SER A 75 -3.49 4.20 12.64
CA SER A 75 -3.44 2.89 13.28
C SER A 75 -4.86 2.48 13.66
N LEU A 76 -5.23 1.22 13.39
CA LEU A 76 -6.46 0.68 13.93
C LEU A 76 -6.36 0.72 15.45
N ASN A 77 -7.37 1.30 16.11
CA ASN A 77 -7.40 1.51 17.56
C ASN A 77 -7.71 0.19 18.29
N VAL A 78 -6.85 -0.81 18.08
CA VAL A 78 -6.94 -2.13 18.70
C VAL A 78 -6.07 -2.11 19.94
N GLU A 79 -6.63 -2.57 21.06
CA GLU A 79 -5.86 -2.78 22.27
C GLU A 79 -4.74 -3.79 22.01
N THR A 80 -3.56 -3.54 22.59
CA THR A 80 -2.48 -4.51 22.56
C THR A 80 -2.95 -5.79 23.26
N PRO A 81 -2.76 -6.97 22.64
CA PRO A 81 -3.25 -8.22 23.20
C PRO A 81 -2.60 -8.48 24.56
N ASN A 82 -3.37 -9.03 25.49
CA ASN A 82 -2.85 -9.41 26.79
C ASN A 82 -2.02 -10.70 26.68
N ASN A 83 -1.03 -10.91 27.55
CA ASN A 83 -0.20 -12.11 27.58
C ASN A 83 -1.04 -13.40 27.63
N TYR A 84 -2.15 -13.40 28.37
CA TYR A 84 -3.07 -14.55 28.43
C TYR A 84 -3.68 -14.91 27.07
N GLU A 85 -4.05 -13.90 26.27
CA GLU A 85 -4.62 -14.11 24.94
C GLU A 85 -3.56 -14.62 23.96
N LEU A 86 -2.32 -14.15 24.09
CA LEU A 86 -1.18 -14.60 23.30
C LEU A 86 -0.88 -16.08 23.57
N GLU A 87 -0.79 -16.48 24.83
CA GLU A 87 -0.57 -17.87 25.23
C GLU A 87 -1.68 -18.79 24.71
N THR A 88 -2.94 -18.38 24.88
CA THR A 88 -4.10 -19.14 24.40
C THR A 88 -4.07 -19.33 22.88
N ARG A 89 -3.75 -18.27 22.12
CA ARG A 89 -3.61 -18.33 20.65
C ARG A 89 -2.46 -19.22 20.20
N MET A 90 -1.33 -19.20 20.91
CA MET A 90 -0.19 -20.08 20.61
C MET A 90 -0.55 -21.55 20.81
N LEU A 91 -1.24 -21.86 21.91
CA LEU A 91 -1.69 -23.21 22.24
C LEU A 91 -2.69 -23.76 21.22
N GLN A 92 -3.66 -22.93 20.80
CA GLN A 92 -4.59 -23.26 19.71
C GLN A 92 -3.85 -23.54 18.39
N ARG A 93 -2.87 -22.72 18.03
CA ARG A 93 -2.08 -22.90 16.80
C ARG A 93 -1.30 -24.22 16.82
N SER A 94 -0.67 -24.57 17.95
CA SER A 94 0.05 -25.85 18.09
C SER A 94 -0.88 -27.05 18.04
N ALA A 95 -2.08 -26.95 18.62
CA ALA A 95 -3.06 -28.04 18.56
C ALA A 95 -3.57 -28.27 17.12
N ILE A 96 -3.77 -27.20 16.35
CA ILE A 96 -4.17 -27.29 14.95
C ILE A 96 -3.06 -27.88 14.08
N SER A 97 -1.77 -27.62 14.37
CA SER A 97 -0.67 -28.20 13.56
C SER A 97 -0.36 -29.66 13.89
N LEU A 98 -0.96 -30.22 14.94
CA LEU A 98 -0.83 -31.62 15.34
C LEU A 98 -1.95 -32.51 14.74
N LEU A 99 -2.97 -31.89 14.14
CA LEU A 99 -4.02 -32.54 13.34
C LEU A 99 -3.63 -32.53 11.87
#